data_AF-N1W851-F1
#
_entry.id   AF-N1W851-F1
#
_cell.length_a   1.000
_cell.length_b   1.000
_cell.length_c   1.000
_cell.angle_alpha   90.00
_cell.angle_beta   90.00
_cell.angle_gamma   90.00
#
_symmetry.space_group_name_H-M   'P 1'
#
loop_
_entity.id
_entity.type
_entity.pdbx_description
1 polymer ?
#
loop_
_entity_poly.entity_id
_entity_poly.type
_entity_poly.pdbx_seq_one_letter_code
_entity_poly.pdbx_strand_id
1 'polypeptide(L)'
;MNSIYLRVLFLFINVLVLIDCKTKLDLGDESNLPVISTLFNNRMLLLLKGTYATDSPLDWAELNNGTGDLYVDSQGAGLDPTMTLVNQPKVGSLPIFLDIGEVRISSKYVKGLNDLTQIRDTVDSNKFWDYIAPNRQVFCTVTYSFDNNTCTESDGIIKASDFFNGVGAQFPSNDPSAETVGWESSFSAGRAWFGREYYYAAIYFRSLVTGYALDGGAPVSGRFDNRPIINGLNIVPRNNYVAGTSTSAKSTIVPKMFPALYTQLASQSVQSDMQIRDGFDPYILEVRVNLKENLMLHSYVTSRATTVTYVGISDIFYDHKGEGDAGGNLLTRARIIYPETASSLTISGGGNSLLHYYGIFREQESDFVNVLPLAATPAKQGAKIKYLNPGTYKAVCLGDLVKQDGFPDTVVRETTFNIPDYPFRQTYNVDLTCP
;
A
#
# COMPACT_ATOMS: atom_id res chain seq x y z
N MET A 1 -32.04 60.16 -11.30
CA MET A 1 -31.23 59.75 -10.14
C MET A 1 -30.01 60.66 -10.05
N ASN A 2 -29.81 61.36 -8.93
CA ASN A 2 -28.74 62.35 -8.79
C ASN A 2 -27.36 61.69 -8.92
N SER A 3 -26.44 62.33 -9.66
CA SER A 3 -25.06 61.91 -9.93
C SER A 3 -24.29 61.44 -8.68
N ILE A 4 -24.63 62.00 -7.51
CA ILE A 4 -24.06 61.62 -6.22
C ILE A 4 -24.40 60.17 -5.84
N TYR A 5 -25.65 59.73 -6.04
CA TYR A 5 -26.05 58.35 -5.71
C TYR A 5 -25.39 57.32 -6.63
N LEU A 6 -25.18 57.67 -7.91
CA LEU A 6 -24.50 56.79 -8.84
C LEU A 6 -23.01 56.64 -8.48
N ARG A 7 -22.36 57.72 -8.04
CA ARG A 7 -20.97 57.70 -7.57
C ARG A 7 -20.81 56.92 -6.27
N VAL A 8 -21.75 57.08 -5.32
CA VAL A 8 -21.75 56.30 -4.07
C VAL A 8 -21.97 54.81 -4.34
N LEU A 9 -22.89 54.46 -5.24
CA LEU A 9 -23.11 53.08 -5.66
C LEU A 9 -21.87 52.47 -6.33
N PHE A 10 -21.20 53.23 -7.21
CA PHE A 10 -19.97 52.79 -7.86
C PHE A 10 -18.84 52.60 -6.84
N LEU A 11 -18.72 53.48 -5.84
CA LEU A 11 -17.76 53.35 -4.77
C LEU A 11 -18.04 52.11 -3.91
N PHE A 12 -19.31 51.85 -3.60
CA PHE A 12 -19.74 50.69 -2.80
C PHE A 12 -19.47 49.37 -3.54
N ILE A 13 -19.72 49.32 -4.84
CA ILE A 13 -19.41 48.15 -5.69
C ILE A 13 -17.90 47.92 -5.77
N ASN A 14 -17.09 48.98 -5.94
CA ASN A 14 -15.63 48.84 -5.96
C ASN A 14 -15.06 48.41 -4.60
N VAL A 15 -15.63 48.89 -3.49
CA VAL A 15 -15.26 48.43 -2.14
C VAL A 15 -15.62 46.97 -1.93
N LEU A 16 -16.80 46.52 -2.38
CA LEU A 16 -17.21 45.11 -2.31
C LEU A 16 -16.30 44.20 -3.17
N VAL A 17 -15.91 44.63 -4.36
CA VAL A 17 -14.98 43.87 -5.23
C VAL A 17 -13.56 43.81 -4.64
N LEU A 18 -13.13 44.83 -3.89
CA LEU A 18 -11.82 44.83 -3.21
C LEU A 18 -11.83 44.07 -1.88
N ILE A 19 -12.98 43.88 -1.23
CA ILE A 19 -13.12 43.04 -0.02
C ILE A 19 -12.93 41.55 -0.38
N ASP A 20 -13.29 41.14 -1.61
CA ASP A 20 -13.10 39.76 -2.10
C ASP A 20 -11.77 39.51 -2.83
N CYS A 21 -10.90 40.52 -2.94
CA CYS A 21 -9.49 40.31 -3.31
C CYS A 21 -8.75 39.68 -2.13
N LYS A 22 -8.86 38.35 -1.99
CA LYS A 22 -8.05 37.52 -1.09
C LYS A 22 -6.56 37.76 -1.35
N THR A 23 -5.97 38.67 -0.58
CA THR A 23 -4.51 38.85 -0.42
C THR A 23 -3.99 38.12 0.82
N LYS A 24 -4.86 37.41 1.53
CA LYS A 24 -4.48 36.51 2.62
C LYS A 24 -4.43 35.08 2.08
N LEU A 25 -3.35 34.40 2.43
CA LEU A 25 -3.17 32.96 2.31
C LEU A 25 -4.41 32.30 2.92
N ASP A 26 -5.28 31.77 2.09
CA ASP A 26 -6.44 30.99 2.51
C ASP A 26 -5.91 29.62 2.94
N LEU A 27 -5.72 29.46 4.25
CA LEU A 27 -5.29 28.20 4.88
C LEU A 27 -6.47 27.24 5.10
N GLY A 28 -7.67 27.56 4.57
CA GLY A 28 -8.89 26.88 4.98
C GLY A 28 -9.28 27.23 6.41
N ASP A 29 -10.43 26.75 6.87
CA ASP A 29 -10.79 26.78 8.29
C ASP A 29 -9.81 25.89 9.08
N GLU A 30 -8.62 26.39 9.37
CA GLU A 30 -7.72 25.80 10.35
C GLU A 30 -8.49 25.76 11.68
N SER A 31 -8.78 24.56 12.16
CA SER A 31 -9.40 24.34 13.45
C SER A 31 -8.62 25.07 14.55
N ASN A 32 -9.19 26.14 15.11
CA ASN A 32 -8.60 27.02 16.13
C ASN A 32 -8.43 26.38 17.53
N LEU A 33 -8.40 25.05 17.63
CA LEU A 33 -8.25 24.36 18.90
C LEU A 33 -7.08 23.38 18.81
N PRO A 34 -5.86 23.76 19.26
CA PRO A 34 -4.95 22.76 19.78
C PRO A 34 -5.61 22.17 21.03
N VAL A 35 -6.33 21.05 20.87
CA VAL A 35 -6.96 20.38 22.01
C VAL A 35 -5.82 19.95 22.94
N ILE A 36 -6.00 20.18 24.24
CA ILE A 36 -5.14 19.70 25.34
C ILE A 36 -4.83 18.19 25.25
N SER A 37 -5.50 17.44 24.36
CA SER A 37 -5.12 16.08 23.93
C SER A 37 -3.73 16.00 23.29
N THR A 38 -3.10 17.12 22.89
CA THR A 38 -1.67 17.16 22.50
C THR A 38 -0.71 16.86 23.66
N LEU A 39 -1.17 16.92 24.93
CA LEU A 39 -0.36 16.56 26.10
C LEU A 39 -0.45 15.08 26.48
N PHE A 40 -1.42 14.34 25.95
CA PHE A 40 -1.58 12.91 26.19
C PHE A 40 -1.74 12.20 24.84
N ASN A 41 -0.61 12.01 24.15
CA ASN A 41 -0.52 11.28 22.89
C ASN A 41 -1.26 9.94 22.97
N ASN A 42 -2.20 9.71 22.04
CA ASN A 42 -2.49 8.34 21.63
C ASN A 42 -1.15 7.69 21.23
N ARG A 43 -0.82 6.55 21.83
CA ARG A 43 0.38 5.82 21.45
C ARG A 43 0.07 5.04 20.18
N MET A 44 0.40 5.65 19.02
CA MET A 44 0.36 4.96 17.74
C MET A 44 1.58 4.05 17.57
N LEU A 45 1.35 2.81 17.16
CA LEU A 45 2.39 1.92 16.62
C LEU A 45 2.19 1.76 15.12
N LEU A 46 3.20 2.10 14.30
CA LEU A 46 3.20 1.83 12.87
C LEU A 46 3.82 0.45 12.58
N LEU A 47 3.04 -0.43 11.94
CA LEU A 47 3.49 -1.73 11.44
C LEU A 47 3.48 -1.75 9.92
N LEU A 48 4.60 -2.12 9.32
CA LEU A 48 4.70 -2.40 7.89
C LEU A 48 4.70 -3.90 7.63
N LYS A 49 3.88 -4.33 6.67
CA LYS A 49 3.77 -5.74 6.24
C LYS A 49 3.98 -5.85 4.73
N GLY A 50 4.75 -6.84 4.31
CA GLY A 50 5.16 -7.09 2.93
C GLY A 50 4.52 -8.29 2.27
N THR A 51 3.39 -8.74 2.79
CA THR A 51 2.70 -9.97 2.38
C THR A 51 1.23 -9.67 2.07
N TYR A 52 0.64 -10.42 1.14
CA TYR A 52 -0.79 -10.42 0.87
C TYR A 52 -1.60 -10.77 2.13
N ALA A 53 -1.17 -11.81 2.86
CA ALA A 53 -1.77 -12.25 4.11
C ALA A 53 -1.34 -11.40 5.31
N THR A 54 -2.23 -11.28 6.29
CA THR A 54 -2.09 -10.37 7.44
C THR A 54 -1.25 -10.94 8.56
N ASP A 55 -1.52 -12.16 9.02
CA ASP A 55 -0.94 -12.70 10.28
C ASP A 55 -0.16 -14.00 10.10
N SER A 56 -0.46 -14.75 9.04
CA SER A 56 0.07 -16.10 8.81
C SER A 56 0.20 -16.35 7.32
N PRO A 57 1.14 -15.66 6.65
CA PRO A 57 1.38 -15.87 5.24
C PRO A 57 1.87 -17.28 4.93
N LEU A 58 1.87 -17.62 3.64
CA LEU A 58 2.57 -18.79 3.17
C LEU A 58 4.06 -18.68 3.48
N ASP A 59 4.69 -19.81 3.80
CA ASP A 59 6.14 -19.89 3.86
C ASP A 59 6.73 -19.72 2.45
N TRP A 60 7.99 -19.28 2.35
CA TRP A 60 8.64 -19.08 1.05
C TRP A 60 8.69 -20.34 0.18
N ALA A 61 8.73 -21.52 0.80
CA ALA A 61 8.70 -22.80 0.11
C ALA A 61 7.27 -23.22 -0.34
N GLU A 62 6.23 -22.63 0.24
CA GLU A 62 4.84 -22.87 -0.13
C GLU A 62 4.41 -22.04 -1.35
N LEU A 63 5.17 -20.99 -1.71
CA LEU A 63 4.89 -20.15 -2.87
C LEU A 63 4.97 -20.96 -4.18
N ASN A 64 4.27 -20.47 -5.21
CA ASN A 64 4.14 -21.12 -6.51
C ASN A 64 3.69 -22.58 -6.35
N ASN A 65 2.55 -22.74 -5.68
CA ASN A 65 1.89 -24.02 -5.41
C ASN A 65 2.81 -25.07 -4.74
N GLY A 66 3.65 -24.64 -3.81
CA GLY A 66 4.55 -25.54 -3.04
C GLY A 66 5.87 -25.89 -3.72
N THR A 67 6.18 -25.28 -4.87
CA THR A 67 7.48 -25.50 -5.55
C THR A 67 8.60 -24.63 -4.98
N GLY A 68 8.23 -23.48 -4.38
CA GLY A 68 9.16 -22.44 -3.94
C GLY A 68 9.93 -21.78 -5.09
N ASP A 69 9.53 -22.02 -6.34
CA ASP A 69 10.10 -21.38 -7.53
C ASP A 69 9.50 -19.99 -7.75
N LEU A 70 10.28 -19.09 -8.34
CA LEU A 70 9.75 -17.81 -8.83
C LEU A 70 8.70 -18.09 -9.93
N TYR A 71 7.64 -17.28 -9.94
CA TYR A 71 6.74 -17.25 -11.08
C TYR A 71 7.51 -16.75 -12.31
N VAL A 72 7.12 -17.22 -13.50
CA VAL A 72 7.80 -16.89 -14.76
C VAL A 72 6.77 -16.32 -15.71
N ASP A 73 7.01 -15.11 -16.20
CA ASP A 73 6.12 -14.46 -17.13
C ASP A 73 6.05 -15.21 -18.48
N SER A 74 4.95 -14.99 -19.20
CA SER A 74 4.69 -15.53 -20.52
C SER A 74 5.68 -14.97 -21.54
N GLN A 75 6.31 -15.83 -22.35
CA GLN A 75 7.38 -15.44 -23.27
C GLN A 75 7.07 -15.78 -24.73
N GLY A 76 7.63 -15.01 -25.67
CA GLY A 76 7.59 -15.30 -27.11
C GLY A 76 6.97 -14.19 -27.95
N ALA A 77 6.42 -14.56 -29.11
CA ALA A 77 5.90 -13.59 -30.08
C ALA A 77 4.70 -12.82 -29.51
N GLY A 78 4.84 -11.51 -29.37
CA GLY A 78 3.80 -10.64 -28.80
C GLY A 78 3.69 -10.68 -27.28
N LEU A 79 4.68 -11.29 -26.61
CA LEU A 79 4.83 -11.42 -25.16
C LEU A 79 6.23 -10.93 -24.76
N ASP A 80 6.68 -11.28 -23.56
CA ASP A 80 8.03 -10.99 -23.12
C ASP A 80 9.11 -11.67 -23.97
N PRO A 81 10.27 -11.03 -24.14
CA PRO A 81 11.44 -11.67 -24.74
C PRO A 81 11.78 -12.99 -24.05
N THR A 82 12.38 -13.93 -24.78
CA THR A 82 12.83 -15.18 -24.16
C THR A 82 13.86 -14.90 -23.06
N MET A 83 13.53 -15.32 -21.85
CA MET A 83 14.33 -15.09 -20.65
C MET A 83 15.54 -16.01 -20.57
N THR A 84 16.56 -15.56 -19.86
CA THR A 84 17.68 -16.41 -19.46
C THR A 84 17.44 -16.91 -18.02
N LEU A 85 17.15 -18.21 -17.88
CA LEU A 85 16.75 -18.84 -16.61
C LEU A 85 17.88 -19.63 -15.93
N VAL A 86 19.13 -19.27 -16.18
CA VAL A 86 20.28 -19.98 -15.61
C VAL A 86 20.53 -19.58 -14.16
N ASN A 87 20.72 -20.57 -13.28
CA ASN A 87 21.01 -20.35 -11.85
C ASN A 87 19.99 -19.45 -11.13
N GLN A 88 18.72 -19.48 -11.55
CA GLN A 88 17.67 -18.75 -10.85
C GLN A 88 17.52 -19.27 -9.40
N PRO A 89 17.46 -18.37 -8.40
CA PRO A 89 17.24 -18.79 -7.02
C PRO A 89 15.79 -19.19 -6.81
N LYS A 90 15.56 -20.05 -5.81
CA LYS A 90 14.23 -20.21 -5.20
C LYS A 90 13.79 -18.89 -4.57
N VAL A 91 12.48 -18.65 -4.44
CA VAL A 91 11.96 -17.38 -3.90
C VAL A 91 12.53 -17.10 -2.50
N GLY A 92 12.55 -18.11 -1.62
CA GLY A 92 13.10 -17.98 -0.26
C GLY A 92 14.62 -17.77 -0.18
N SER A 93 15.33 -17.93 -1.29
CA SER A 93 16.78 -17.68 -1.39
C SER A 93 17.10 -16.42 -2.20
N LEU A 94 16.09 -15.70 -2.69
CA LEU A 94 16.28 -14.45 -3.42
C LEU A 94 16.73 -13.34 -2.45
N PRO A 95 17.88 -12.69 -2.69
CA PRO A 95 18.25 -11.49 -1.97
C PRO A 95 17.26 -10.36 -2.29
N ILE A 96 16.64 -9.76 -1.28
CA ILE A 96 15.72 -8.63 -1.42
C ILE A 96 16.20 -7.53 -0.47
N PHE A 97 16.33 -6.32 -1.00
CA PHE A 97 16.81 -5.16 -0.26
C PHE A 97 15.83 -3.99 -0.44
N LEU A 98 15.29 -3.48 0.68
CA LEU A 98 14.36 -2.35 0.70
C LEU A 98 15.02 -1.17 1.42
N ASP A 99 14.98 0.00 0.78
CA ASP A 99 15.31 1.29 1.38
C ASP A 99 14.05 2.13 1.37
N ILE A 100 13.37 2.20 2.52
CA ILE A 100 12.15 2.97 2.71
C ILE A 100 12.57 4.30 3.34
N GLY A 101 12.37 5.39 2.60
CA GLY A 101 12.74 6.72 3.07
C GLY A 101 11.81 7.21 4.17
N GLU A 102 10.51 7.04 3.96
CA GLU A 102 9.48 7.55 4.86
C GLU A 102 8.14 6.85 4.61
N VAL A 103 7.26 6.95 5.62
CA VAL A 103 5.84 6.62 5.51
C VAL A 103 5.04 7.87 5.87
N ARG A 104 4.03 8.19 5.06
CA ARG A 104 3.18 9.36 5.22
C ARG A 104 1.71 8.96 5.24
N ILE A 105 0.88 9.78 5.87
CA ILE A 105 -0.59 9.67 5.81
C ILE A 105 -1.19 11.05 5.52
N SER A 106 -2.46 11.10 5.16
CA SER A 106 -3.13 12.39 4.95
C SER A 106 -4.59 12.36 5.35
N SER A 107 -5.03 13.37 6.12
CA SER A 107 -6.45 13.65 6.38
C SER A 107 -7.13 14.46 5.28
N LYS A 108 -6.41 14.90 4.24
CA LYS A 108 -6.95 15.83 3.24
C LYS A 108 -7.60 15.09 2.07
N TYR A 109 -8.87 14.71 2.22
CA TYR A 109 -9.60 13.92 1.23
C TYR A 109 -9.54 14.50 -0.21
N VAL A 110 -9.96 15.75 -0.41
CA VAL A 110 -10.19 16.32 -1.75
C VAL A 110 -8.91 16.43 -2.59
N LYS A 111 -7.80 16.85 -1.96
CA LYS A 111 -6.53 17.12 -2.65
C LYS A 111 -5.80 15.87 -3.14
N GLY A 112 -6.15 14.70 -2.62
CA GLY A 112 -5.56 13.43 -3.03
C GLY A 112 -6.36 12.69 -4.09
N LEU A 113 -7.55 13.20 -4.45
CA LEU A 113 -8.40 12.58 -5.47
C LEU A 113 -7.65 12.45 -6.80
N ASN A 114 -7.96 11.39 -7.54
CA ASN A 114 -7.30 11.03 -8.80
C ASN A 114 -5.78 10.79 -8.64
N ASP A 115 -5.41 9.87 -7.75
CA ASP A 115 -4.03 9.39 -7.59
C ASP A 115 -2.99 10.51 -7.41
N LEU A 116 -3.31 11.48 -6.56
CA LEU A 116 -2.42 12.61 -6.23
C LEU A 116 -2.07 13.54 -7.40
N THR A 117 -2.72 13.39 -8.58
CA THR A 117 -2.44 14.24 -9.77
C THR A 117 -2.68 15.73 -9.55
N GLN A 118 -3.39 16.09 -8.48
CA GLN A 118 -3.63 17.48 -8.08
C GLN A 118 -2.44 18.09 -7.33
N ILE A 119 -1.51 17.28 -6.82
CA ILE A 119 -0.32 17.73 -6.11
C ILE A 119 0.76 18.06 -7.14
N ARG A 120 0.98 19.34 -7.41
CA ARG A 120 1.83 19.80 -8.53
C ARG A 120 3.23 20.21 -8.12
N ASP A 121 3.43 20.59 -6.87
CA ASP A 121 4.71 21.08 -6.39
C ASP A 121 5.00 20.66 -4.93
N THR A 122 6.20 21.03 -4.46
CA THR A 122 6.67 20.74 -3.11
C THR A 122 5.80 21.40 -2.04
N VAL A 123 5.22 22.58 -2.32
CA VAL A 123 4.38 23.30 -1.36
C VAL A 123 3.06 22.57 -1.19
N ASP A 124 2.43 22.14 -2.27
CA ASP A 124 1.21 21.34 -2.25
C ASP A 124 1.45 19.99 -1.54
N SER A 125 2.57 19.33 -1.84
CA SER A 125 2.96 18.08 -1.19
C SER A 125 3.10 18.23 0.33
N ASN A 126 3.79 19.29 0.77
CA ASN A 126 3.98 19.57 2.20
C ASN A 126 2.67 19.92 2.91
N LYS A 127 1.70 20.53 2.21
CA LYS A 127 0.37 20.80 2.77
C LYS A 127 -0.51 19.55 2.83
N PHE A 128 -0.30 18.63 1.89
CA PHE A 128 -1.11 17.43 1.77
C PHE A 128 -0.71 16.36 2.79
N TRP A 129 0.58 16.10 2.97
CA TRP A 129 1.03 15.00 3.82
C TRP A 129 1.16 15.37 5.29
N ASP A 130 0.65 14.50 6.16
CA ASP A 130 0.95 14.45 7.58
C ASP A 130 2.15 13.51 7.80
N TYR A 131 3.23 14.06 8.37
CA TYR A 131 4.49 13.35 8.55
C TYR A 131 4.44 12.45 9.79
N ILE A 132 4.39 11.13 9.59
CA ILE A 132 4.38 10.17 10.71
C ILE A 132 5.72 9.53 10.94
N ALA A 133 6.41 9.15 9.87
CA ALA A 133 7.61 8.34 9.97
C ALA A 133 8.64 8.84 8.95
N PRO A 134 9.31 9.97 9.26
CA PRO A 134 10.25 10.61 8.33
C PRO A 134 11.63 9.94 8.29
N ASN A 135 11.85 8.92 9.14
CA ASN A 135 13.15 8.31 9.31
C ASN A 135 13.33 7.14 8.35
N ARG A 136 14.39 7.20 7.55
CA ARG A 136 14.83 6.12 6.65
C ARG A 136 14.99 4.80 7.40
N GLN A 137 14.47 3.71 6.85
CA GLN A 137 14.64 2.34 7.33
C GLN A 137 15.13 1.42 6.21
N VAL A 138 16.03 0.50 6.53
CA VAL A 138 16.59 -0.49 5.60
C VAL A 138 16.16 -1.89 6.02
N PHE A 139 15.74 -2.70 5.05
CA PHE A 139 15.32 -4.09 5.22
C PHE A 139 16.12 -4.95 4.25
N CYS A 140 16.62 -6.10 4.70
CA CYS A 140 17.34 -7.01 3.80
C CYS A 140 17.09 -8.47 4.19
N THR A 141 16.89 -9.34 3.21
CA THR A 141 16.81 -10.79 3.49
C THR A 141 18.18 -11.41 3.77
N VAL A 142 19.26 -10.77 3.28
CA VAL A 142 20.66 -11.15 3.50
C VAL A 142 21.52 -9.89 3.61
N THR A 143 22.77 -10.01 4.09
CA THR A 143 23.71 -8.89 4.06
C THR A 143 24.23 -8.65 2.63
N TYR A 144 24.29 -7.39 2.18
CA TYR A 144 24.80 -7.02 0.85
C TYR A 144 26.28 -6.61 0.85
N SER A 145 26.93 -6.58 2.02
CA SER A 145 28.33 -6.20 2.19
C SER A 145 28.93 -6.94 3.39
N PHE A 146 30.20 -7.29 3.30
CA PHE A 146 30.98 -7.84 4.42
C PHE A 146 31.46 -6.74 5.39
N ASP A 147 31.58 -5.50 4.93
CA ASP A 147 31.80 -4.34 5.78
C ASP A 147 30.52 -3.93 6.50
N ASN A 148 30.69 -3.15 7.58
CA ASN A 148 29.58 -2.50 8.27
C ASN A 148 28.71 -1.73 7.27
N ASN A 149 27.41 -2.03 7.29
CA ASN A 149 26.44 -1.53 6.33
C ASN A 149 25.12 -1.23 7.04
N THR A 150 24.28 -0.38 6.44
CA THR A 150 23.05 0.05 7.10
C THR A 150 22.09 -1.11 7.39
N CYS A 151 22.18 -2.23 6.67
CA CYS A 151 21.40 -3.42 7.02
C CYS A 151 21.72 -3.95 8.42
N THR A 152 23.01 -4.09 8.73
CA THR A 152 23.45 -4.60 10.04
C THR A 152 23.25 -3.58 11.14
N GLU A 153 23.47 -2.30 10.85
CA GLU A 153 23.32 -1.20 11.82
C GLU A 153 21.87 -0.95 12.24
N SER A 154 20.91 -1.27 11.37
CA SER A 154 19.49 -0.98 11.58
C SER A 154 18.63 -2.22 11.82
N ASP A 155 19.23 -3.36 12.15
CA ASP A 155 18.55 -4.65 12.32
C ASP A 155 17.69 -5.05 11.11
N GLY A 156 18.15 -4.71 9.90
CA GLY A 156 17.42 -4.85 8.66
C GLY A 156 17.01 -6.28 8.32
N ILE A 157 17.76 -7.28 8.80
CA ILE A 157 17.43 -8.71 8.62
C ILE A 157 16.22 -9.10 9.48
N ILE A 158 16.20 -8.69 10.74
CA ILE A 158 15.08 -8.96 11.65
C ILE A 158 13.83 -8.24 11.11
N LYS A 159 13.98 -6.97 10.72
CA LYS A 159 12.90 -6.19 10.10
C LYS A 159 12.36 -6.85 8.83
N ALA A 160 13.23 -7.36 7.95
CA ALA A 160 12.79 -8.06 6.74
C ALA A 160 12.02 -9.34 7.07
N SER A 161 12.48 -10.12 8.06
CA SER A 161 11.77 -11.28 8.56
C SER A 161 10.36 -10.90 9.06
N ASP A 162 10.26 -9.89 9.93
CA ASP A 162 8.97 -9.44 10.47
C ASP A 162 8.04 -8.88 9.38
N PHE A 163 8.60 -8.17 8.41
CA PHE A 163 7.89 -7.60 7.27
C PHE A 163 7.26 -8.69 6.39
N PHE A 164 7.99 -9.76 6.07
CA PHE A 164 7.51 -10.83 5.18
C PHE A 164 6.74 -11.97 5.87
N ASN A 165 6.81 -12.09 7.19
CA ASN A 165 6.15 -13.17 7.93
C ASN A 165 4.82 -12.76 8.59
N GLY A 166 4.28 -11.59 8.26
CA GLY A 166 2.97 -11.13 8.73
C GLY A 166 2.94 -10.62 10.18
N VAL A 167 4.03 -10.73 10.93
CA VAL A 167 4.16 -10.08 12.25
C VAL A 167 4.08 -8.56 12.10
N GLY A 168 4.70 -8.03 11.05
CA GLY A 168 4.80 -6.62 10.76
C GLY A 168 6.04 -6.01 11.42
N ALA A 169 6.88 -5.39 10.61
CA ALA A 169 8.05 -4.69 11.12
C ALA A 169 7.63 -3.35 11.71
N GLN A 170 8.09 -3.09 12.93
CA GLN A 170 7.84 -1.80 13.59
C GLN A 170 8.63 -0.71 12.87
N PHE A 171 7.92 0.35 12.50
CA PHE A 171 8.53 1.50 11.86
C PHE A 171 8.48 2.69 12.84
N PRO A 172 9.61 3.37 13.11
CA PRO A 172 9.63 4.51 14.02
C PRO A 172 8.67 5.61 13.55
N SER A 173 7.65 5.91 14.36
CA SER A 173 6.57 6.81 13.99
C SER A 173 6.14 7.73 15.12
N ASN A 174 5.64 8.90 14.76
CA ASN A 174 4.91 9.83 15.63
C ASN A 174 3.47 9.94 15.14
N ASP A 175 2.52 10.07 16.06
CA ASP A 175 1.13 10.38 15.73
C ASP A 175 1.02 11.90 15.43
N PRO A 176 0.68 12.31 14.20
CA PRO A 176 0.58 13.73 13.85
C PRO A 176 -0.77 14.34 14.28
N SER A 177 -1.66 13.55 14.92
CA SER A 177 -3.07 13.85 15.18
C SER A 177 -3.88 14.11 13.91
N ALA A 178 -4.86 13.25 13.62
CA ALA A 178 -5.77 13.46 12.49
C ALA A 178 -6.71 14.65 12.72
N GLU A 179 -7.13 15.29 11.63
CA GLU A 179 -8.16 16.33 11.62
C GLU A 179 -9.53 15.74 11.97
N THR A 180 -10.33 16.48 12.75
CA THR A 180 -11.72 16.15 13.03
C THR A 180 -12.64 16.81 12.01
N VAL A 181 -13.46 16.02 11.31
CA VAL A 181 -14.41 16.56 10.33
C VAL A 181 -15.77 16.82 11.00
N GLY A 182 -16.36 18.00 10.76
CA GLY A 182 -17.69 18.37 11.27
C GLY A 182 -18.83 17.62 10.58
N TRP A 183 -20.00 17.58 11.23
CA TRP A 183 -21.23 16.91 10.74
C TRP A 183 -21.59 17.25 9.28
N GLU A 184 -21.63 18.54 8.95
CA GLU A 184 -22.16 19.01 7.67
C GLU A 184 -21.27 18.59 6.50
N SER A 185 -19.95 18.61 6.68
CA SER A 185 -18.98 18.14 5.69
C SER A 185 -18.92 16.61 5.62
N SER A 186 -19.05 15.90 6.74
CA SER A 186 -19.17 14.43 6.74
C SER A 186 -20.42 13.96 6.00
N PHE A 187 -21.59 14.53 6.32
CA PHE A 187 -22.87 14.14 5.72
C PHE A 187 -22.92 14.43 4.21
N SER A 188 -22.44 15.59 3.78
CA SER A 188 -22.39 15.95 2.34
C SER A 188 -21.41 15.08 1.54
N ALA A 189 -20.41 14.48 2.18
CA ALA A 189 -19.52 13.50 1.58
C ALA A 189 -20.01 12.04 1.68
N GLY A 190 -21.24 11.80 2.18
CA GLY A 190 -21.81 10.47 2.35
C GLY A 190 -21.25 9.68 3.55
N ARG A 191 -20.65 10.37 4.53
CA ARG A 191 -20.00 9.76 5.71
C ARG A 191 -20.90 9.88 6.93
N ALA A 192 -20.95 8.82 7.73
CA ALA A 192 -21.89 8.69 8.84
C ALA A 192 -21.36 9.22 10.21
N TRP A 193 -20.09 9.66 10.30
CA TRP A 193 -19.43 9.82 11.60
C TRP A 193 -18.58 11.10 11.76
N PHE A 194 -18.35 11.46 13.03
CA PHE A 194 -17.70 12.67 13.56
C PHE A 194 -16.21 12.49 13.95
N GLY A 195 -15.63 11.34 13.64
CA GLY A 195 -14.28 10.94 14.10
C GLY A 195 -13.17 11.53 13.26
N ARG A 196 -11.94 11.43 13.77
CA ARG A 196 -10.74 11.84 13.01
C ARG A 196 -10.40 10.77 11.98
N GLU A 197 -10.02 11.13 10.77
CA GLU A 197 -9.87 10.15 9.69
C GLU A 197 -8.70 10.50 8.78
N TYR A 198 -7.93 9.47 8.42
CA TYR A 198 -6.97 9.55 7.33
C TYR A 198 -7.57 8.90 6.08
N TYR A 199 -7.30 9.47 4.91
CA TYR A 199 -7.79 8.97 3.63
C TYR A 199 -6.69 8.34 2.78
N TYR A 200 -5.44 8.67 3.08
CA TYR A 200 -4.28 8.23 2.31
C TYR A 200 -3.19 7.70 3.22
N ALA A 201 -2.51 6.65 2.76
CA ALA A 201 -1.25 6.19 3.33
C ALA A 201 -0.26 5.94 2.19
N ALA A 202 0.99 6.31 2.38
CA ALA A 202 2.01 6.30 1.35
C ALA A 202 3.33 5.75 1.86
N ILE A 203 3.91 4.80 1.12
CA ILE A 203 5.26 4.29 1.35
C ILE A 203 6.18 4.82 0.27
N TYR A 204 7.25 5.50 0.68
CA TYR A 204 8.25 6.07 -0.23
C TYR A 204 9.46 5.14 -0.33
N PHE A 205 9.44 4.26 -1.33
CA PHE A 205 10.58 3.43 -1.67
C PHE A 205 11.65 4.27 -2.36
N ARG A 206 12.81 4.41 -1.71
CA ARG A 206 14.01 4.98 -2.34
C ARG A 206 14.68 3.95 -3.23
N SER A 207 14.66 2.69 -2.81
CA SER A 207 15.17 1.56 -3.57
C SER A 207 14.47 0.26 -3.15
N LEU A 208 14.21 -0.60 -4.11
CA LEU A 208 13.77 -1.99 -3.92
C LEU A 208 14.59 -2.80 -4.92
N VAL A 209 15.56 -3.56 -4.43
CA VAL A 209 16.49 -4.35 -5.24
C VAL A 209 16.20 -5.83 -5.04
N THR A 210 16.05 -6.55 -6.15
CA THR A 210 15.91 -8.00 -6.18
C THR A 210 17.19 -8.64 -6.74
N GLY A 211 17.65 -9.70 -6.08
CA GLY A 211 18.95 -10.34 -6.29
C GLY A 211 18.96 -11.42 -7.36
N TYR A 212 18.36 -11.13 -8.52
CA TYR A 212 18.57 -11.90 -9.74
C TYR A 212 18.31 -11.00 -10.95
N ALA A 213 19.35 -10.68 -11.71
CA ALA A 213 19.24 -9.93 -12.95
C ALA A 213 20.41 -10.25 -13.89
N LEU A 214 20.09 -10.53 -15.16
CA LEU A 214 21.01 -10.90 -16.22
C LEU A 214 20.76 -10.02 -17.46
N ASP A 215 21.81 -9.50 -18.09
CA ASP A 215 21.77 -8.75 -19.35
C ASP A 215 22.55 -9.53 -20.42
N GLY A 216 21.84 -10.09 -21.41
CA GLY A 216 22.45 -10.99 -22.38
C GLY A 216 23.09 -12.24 -21.74
N GLY A 217 22.54 -12.69 -20.60
CA GLY A 217 23.07 -13.81 -19.80
C GLY A 217 24.20 -13.45 -18.85
N ALA A 218 24.69 -12.21 -18.83
CA ALA A 218 25.70 -11.76 -17.89
C ALA A 218 25.08 -11.09 -16.65
N PRO A 219 25.60 -11.34 -15.44
CA PRO A 219 25.29 -10.61 -14.21
C PRO A 219 25.13 -9.09 -14.35
N VAL A 220 23.96 -8.56 -13.96
CA VAL A 220 23.78 -7.11 -13.83
C VAL A 220 24.42 -6.63 -12.53
N SER A 221 25.25 -5.59 -12.62
CA SER A 221 25.82 -4.91 -11.46
C SER A 221 24.98 -3.67 -11.10
N GLY A 222 24.32 -3.75 -9.95
CA GLY A 222 23.49 -2.68 -9.40
C GLY A 222 24.16 -1.99 -8.21
N ARG A 223 23.39 -1.10 -7.57
CA ARG A 223 23.77 -0.49 -6.29
C ARG A 223 22.58 -0.48 -5.33
N PHE A 224 22.88 -0.66 -4.05
CA PHE A 224 21.95 -0.47 -2.95
C PHE A 224 22.71 0.21 -1.81
N ASP A 225 22.10 1.23 -1.19
CA ASP A 225 22.74 1.97 -0.10
C ASP A 225 24.17 2.45 -0.46
N ASN A 226 24.33 2.96 -1.69
CA ASN A 226 25.60 3.37 -2.30
C ASN A 226 26.69 2.28 -2.40
N ARG A 227 26.40 1.03 -2.07
CA ARG A 227 27.30 -0.13 -2.22
C ARG A 227 26.95 -0.93 -3.49
N PRO A 228 27.95 -1.51 -4.18
CA PRO A 228 27.70 -2.35 -5.34
C PRO A 228 27.01 -3.66 -4.93
N ILE A 229 26.07 -4.12 -5.74
CA ILE A 229 25.46 -5.46 -5.64
C ILE A 229 25.64 -6.16 -6.98
N ILE A 230 26.13 -7.39 -6.94
CA ILE A 230 26.25 -8.26 -8.12
C ILE A 230 24.95 -9.05 -8.25
N ASN A 231 24.45 -9.21 -9.48
CA ASN A 231 23.20 -9.88 -9.81
C ASN A 231 21.95 -9.20 -9.24
N GLY A 232 21.94 -7.87 -9.15
CA GLY A 232 20.83 -7.12 -8.56
C GLY A 232 20.33 -6.01 -9.47
N LEU A 233 19.00 -5.83 -9.51
CA LEU A 233 18.38 -4.72 -10.22
C LEU A 233 17.45 -3.94 -9.28
N ASN A 234 17.55 -2.60 -9.27
CA ASN A 234 16.55 -1.76 -8.61
C ASN A 234 15.29 -1.73 -9.48
N ILE A 235 14.20 -2.28 -8.96
CA ILE A 235 12.93 -2.40 -9.69
C ILE A 235 11.97 -1.25 -9.42
N VAL A 236 12.29 -0.29 -8.53
CA VAL A 236 11.45 0.92 -8.34
C VAL A 236 11.21 1.66 -9.65
N PRO A 237 12.23 2.00 -10.48
CA PRO A 237 11.99 2.70 -11.72
C PRO A 237 11.14 1.92 -12.73
N ARG A 238 11.27 0.58 -12.71
CA ARG A 238 10.51 -0.34 -13.58
C ARG A 238 9.04 -0.36 -13.21
N ASN A 239 8.71 -0.09 -11.95
CA ASN A 239 7.36 -0.16 -11.42
C ASN A 239 6.62 1.18 -11.39
N ASN A 240 7.25 2.28 -11.81
CA ASN A 240 6.69 3.63 -11.73
C ASN A 240 5.51 3.88 -12.67
N TYR A 241 5.50 3.21 -13.82
CA TYR A 241 4.52 3.46 -14.88
C TYR A 241 4.03 2.15 -15.47
N VAL A 242 2.79 2.16 -15.96
CA VAL A 242 2.21 1.03 -16.70
C VAL A 242 3.02 0.81 -17.99
N ALA A 243 3.14 -0.44 -18.42
CA ALA A 243 3.78 -0.80 -19.68
C ALA A 243 3.24 0.04 -20.85
N GLY A 244 4.13 0.43 -21.77
CA GLY A 244 3.78 1.25 -22.93
C GLY A 244 3.53 2.74 -22.63
N THR A 245 3.66 3.20 -21.38
CA THR A 245 3.55 4.64 -21.07
C THR A 245 4.62 5.44 -21.82
N SER A 246 4.18 6.36 -22.68
CA SER A 246 5.10 7.18 -23.49
C SER A 246 5.92 8.15 -22.62
N THR A 247 7.10 8.55 -23.09
CA THR A 247 7.95 9.54 -22.42
C THR A 247 7.22 10.86 -22.16
N SER A 248 6.33 11.28 -23.08
CA SER A 248 5.53 12.50 -22.90
C SER A 248 4.42 12.34 -21.86
N ALA A 249 3.82 11.15 -21.72
CA ALA A 249 2.83 10.90 -20.68
C ALA A 249 3.47 10.90 -19.29
N LYS A 250 4.69 10.36 -19.15
CA LYS A 250 5.43 10.30 -17.87
C LYS A 250 5.68 11.66 -17.22
N SER A 251 5.69 12.76 -17.98
CA SER A 251 5.83 14.11 -17.42
C SER A 251 4.54 14.70 -16.86
N THR A 252 3.40 14.03 -17.05
CA THR A 252 2.06 14.52 -16.67
C THR A 252 1.36 13.68 -15.62
N ILE A 253 1.90 12.51 -15.27
CA ILE A 253 1.32 11.57 -14.31
C ILE A 253 2.29 11.27 -13.17
N VAL A 254 1.74 10.99 -11.99
CA VAL A 254 2.52 10.67 -10.79
C VAL A 254 3.08 9.23 -10.89
N PRO A 255 4.37 9.00 -10.55
CA PRO A 255 4.93 7.65 -10.49
C PRO A 255 4.24 6.79 -9.42
N LYS A 256 3.86 5.56 -9.78
CA LYS A 256 3.10 4.64 -8.91
C LYS A 256 3.88 4.09 -7.70
N MET A 257 5.22 4.14 -7.72
CA MET A 257 6.06 3.72 -6.59
C MET A 257 6.59 4.89 -5.75
N PHE A 258 6.22 6.12 -6.10
CA PHE A 258 6.69 7.32 -5.40
C PHE A 258 5.53 8.30 -5.13
N PRO A 259 4.58 7.92 -4.25
CA PRO A 259 4.63 6.75 -3.36
C PRO A 259 3.80 5.55 -3.83
N ALA A 260 4.07 4.37 -3.26
CA ALA A 260 3.10 3.29 -3.24
C ALA A 260 1.93 3.72 -2.33
N LEU A 261 0.76 3.93 -2.94
CA LEU A 261 -0.35 4.65 -2.34
C LEU A 261 -1.50 3.72 -1.98
N TYR A 262 -2.00 3.87 -0.76
CA TYR A 262 -3.36 3.49 -0.40
C TYR A 262 -4.24 4.74 -0.40
N THR A 263 -5.39 4.62 -1.06
CA THR A 263 -6.46 5.63 -1.08
C THR A 263 -7.73 4.97 -0.61
N GLN A 264 -8.40 5.58 0.37
CA GLN A 264 -9.73 5.16 0.77
C GLN A 264 -10.73 5.45 -0.35
N LEU A 265 -11.39 4.40 -0.83
CA LEU A 265 -12.38 4.50 -1.88
C LEU A 265 -13.67 5.13 -1.36
N ALA A 266 -14.40 5.84 -2.23
CA ALA A 266 -15.71 6.38 -1.87
C ALA A 266 -16.73 5.30 -1.47
N SER A 267 -16.59 4.07 -2.01
CA SER A 267 -17.38 2.90 -1.62
C SER A 267 -17.11 2.42 -0.17
N GLN A 268 -16.01 2.85 0.43
CA GLN A 268 -15.61 2.57 1.83
C GLN A 268 -16.00 3.72 2.78
N SER A 269 -16.79 4.70 2.33
CA SER A 269 -17.13 5.93 3.09
C SER A 269 -18.10 5.71 4.27
N VAL A 270 -18.79 4.56 4.32
CA VAL A 270 -19.76 4.24 5.38
C VAL A 270 -19.07 3.69 6.64
N GLN A 271 -17.98 2.94 6.48
CA GLN A 271 -17.15 2.42 7.57
C GLN A 271 -15.67 2.53 7.16
N SER A 272 -14.98 3.51 7.75
CA SER A 272 -13.60 3.81 7.41
C SER A 272 -12.61 2.94 8.17
N ASP A 273 -11.67 2.35 7.43
CA ASP A 273 -10.60 1.54 8.01
C ASP A 273 -9.48 2.38 8.62
N MET A 274 -9.41 3.68 8.31
CA MET A 274 -8.39 4.58 8.83
C MET A 274 -8.98 5.69 9.70
N GLN A 275 -10.14 5.40 10.31
CA GLN A 275 -10.75 6.27 11.30
C GLN A 275 -10.18 6.01 12.69
N ILE A 276 -9.90 7.12 13.38
CA ILE A 276 -9.49 7.18 14.76
C ILE A 276 -10.71 7.55 15.61
N ARG A 277 -11.02 6.69 16.57
CA ARG A 277 -12.02 6.92 17.62
C ARG A 277 -11.57 8.03 18.55
N ASP A 278 -12.53 8.78 19.07
CA ASP A 278 -12.26 9.75 20.13
C ASP A 278 -11.79 9.03 21.40
N GLY A 279 -10.78 9.57 22.06
CA GLY A 279 -10.23 8.98 23.28
C GLY A 279 -8.70 9.00 23.32
N PHE A 280 -8.17 8.31 24.34
CA PHE A 280 -6.73 8.19 24.61
C PHE A 280 -6.15 6.80 24.28
N ASP A 281 -6.95 5.97 23.61
CA ASP A 281 -6.66 4.55 23.44
C ASP A 281 -5.53 4.34 22.43
N PRO A 282 -4.54 3.48 22.75
CA PRO A 282 -3.47 3.17 21.83
C PRO A 282 -4.01 2.40 20.63
N TYR A 283 -3.50 2.72 19.44
CA TYR A 283 -3.90 2.09 18.20
C TYR A 283 -2.69 1.70 17.36
N ILE A 284 -2.90 0.74 16.47
CA ILE A 284 -1.88 0.31 15.50
C ILE A 284 -2.32 0.83 14.14
N LEU A 285 -1.43 1.55 13.46
CA LEU A 285 -1.54 1.80 12.03
C LEU A 285 -0.81 0.67 11.31
N GLU A 286 -1.56 -0.22 10.67
CA GLU A 286 -1.01 -1.28 9.83
C GLU A 286 -1.04 -0.81 8.37
N VAL A 287 0.12 -0.80 7.71
CA VAL A 287 0.23 -0.59 6.26
C VAL A 287 0.81 -1.85 5.63
N ARG A 288 0.08 -2.44 4.70
CA ARG A 288 0.40 -3.72 4.06
C ARG A 288 0.56 -3.55 2.56
N VAL A 289 1.56 -4.23 2.01
CA VAL A 289 1.77 -4.41 0.57
C VAL A 289 1.89 -5.89 0.23
N ASN A 290 1.54 -6.30 -0.99
CA ASN A 290 1.60 -7.71 -1.41
C ASN A 290 2.95 -8.13 -2.01
N LEU A 291 4.07 -7.66 -1.49
CA LEU A 291 5.38 -7.86 -2.15
C LEU A 291 5.83 -9.33 -2.17
N LYS A 292 5.68 -10.08 -1.07
CA LYS A 292 6.20 -11.45 -0.92
C LYS A 292 5.69 -12.42 -1.97
N GLU A 293 4.37 -12.43 -2.16
CA GLU A 293 3.69 -13.34 -3.07
C GLU A 293 3.77 -12.85 -4.52
N ASN A 294 4.04 -11.57 -4.74
CA ASN A 294 3.93 -10.90 -6.04
C ASN A 294 5.32 -10.69 -6.70
N LEU A 295 6.20 -11.69 -6.67
CA LEU A 295 7.51 -11.64 -7.32
C LEU A 295 7.57 -12.62 -8.49
N MET A 296 7.92 -12.10 -9.66
CA MET A 296 7.94 -12.85 -10.91
C MET A 296 9.20 -12.52 -11.72
N LEU A 297 9.67 -13.49 -12.50
CA LEU A 297 10.69 -13.28 -13.53
C LEU A 297 10.05 -12.60 -14.73
N HIS A 298 10.63 -11.47 -15.12
CA HIS A 298 10.27 -10.70 -16.31
C HIS A 298 11.48 -10.48 -17.20
N SER A 299 11.22 -9.96 -18.39
CA SER A 299 12.27 -9.48 -19.28
C SER A 299 11.90 -8.28 -20.13
N TYR A 300 12.93 -7.57 -20.60
CA TYR A 300 12.75 -6.48 -21.55
C TYR A 300 13.95 -6.39 -22.50
N VAL A 301 13.74 -5.75 -23.64
CA VAL A 301 14.82 -5.50 -24.62
C VAL A 301 15.44 -4.13 -24.33
N THR A 302 16.76 -4.10 -24.16
CA THR A 302 17.48 -2.84 -24.01
C THR A 302 17.65 -2.13 -25.34
N SER A 303 18.05 -0.86 -25.31
CA SER A 303 18.43 -0.10 -26.52
C SER A 303 19.62 -0.72 -27.29
N ARG A 304 20.37 -1.63 -26.67
CA ARG A 304 21.47 -2.38 -27.31
C ARG A 304 21.00 -3.70 -27.93
N ALA A 305 19.69 -3.94 -28.02
CA ALA A 305 19.08 -5.18 -28.49
C ALA A 305 19.50 -6.43 -27.69
N THR A 306 19.86 -6.25 -26.42
CA THR A 306 20.07 -7.34 -25.47
C THR A 306 18.82 -7.56 -24.63
N THR A 307 18.54 -8.82 -24.30
CA THR A 307 17.47 -9.19 -23.38
C THR A 307 17.97 -9.09 -21.95
N VAL A 308 17.28 -8.33 -21.12
CA VAL A 308 17.48 -8.33 -19.67
C VAL A 308 16.43 -9.21 -19.04
N THR A 309 16.84 -10.20 -18.24
CA THR A 309 15.95 -10.97 -17.36
C THR A 309 16.15 -10.50 -15.93
N TYR A 310 15.08 -10.30 -15.18
CA TYR A 310 15.15 -9.81 -13.81
C TYR A 310 13.93 -10.28 -13.00
N VAL A 311 14.03 -10.27 -11.68
CA VAL A 311 12.87 -10.49 -10.81
C VAL A 311 12.20 -9.15 -10.51
N GLY A 312 10.96 -8.99 -10.93
CA GLY A 312 10.13 -7.80 -10.70
C GLY A 312 8.87 -8.12 -9.90
N ILE A 313 7.97 -7.14 -9.85
CA ILE A 313 6.63 -7.31 -9.30
C ILE A 313 5.77 -7.86 -10.42
N SER A 314 4.95 -8.90 -10.17
CA SER A 314 4.15 -9.50 -11.24
C SER A 314 3.24 -8.47 -11.90
N ASP A 315 2.88 -8.74 -13.15
CA ASP A 315 2.10 -7.88 -14.02
C ASP A 315 0.58 -8.10 -13.86
N ILE A 316 0.10 -8.26 -12.62
CA ILE A 316 -1.27 -8.66 -12.28
C ILE A 316 -2.35 -7.91 -13.09
N PHE A 317 -2.20 -6.60 -13.31
CA PHE A 317 -3.20 -5.79 -14.03
C PHE A 317 -2.87 -5.50 -15.49
N TYR A 318 -1.59 -5.41 -15.84
CA TYR A 318 -1.14 -4.90 -17.13
C TYR A 318 0.04 -5.69 -17.64
N ASP A 319 -0.23 -6.66 -18.51
CA ASP A 319 0.80 -7.47 -19.13
C ASP A 319 1.80 -6.58 -19.88
N HIS A 320 3.08 -6.69 -19.56
CA HIS A 320 4.12 -6.08 -20.36
C HIS A 320 4.64 -7.09 -21.40
N LYS A 321 5.24 -6.56 -22.47
CA LYS A 321 5.61 -7.28 -23.70
C LYS A 321 7.04 -6.91 -24.08
N GLY A 322 7.93 -6.92 -23.09
CA GLY A 322 9.31 -6.50 -23.22
C GLY A 322 9.55 -4.99 -23.10
N GLU A 323 8.58 -4.20 -22.66
CA GLU A 323 8.81 -2.81 -22.27
C GLU A 323 9.67 -2.70 -21.00
N GLY A 324 10.45 -1.62 -20.89
CA GLY A 324 11.27 -1.36 -19.72
C GLY A 324 10.49 -0.86 -18.50
N ASP A 325 9.21 -0.56 -18.61
CA ASP A 325 8.29 -0.31 -17.51
C ASP A 325 7.31 -1.48 -17.44
N ALA A 326 7.14 -2.06 -16.25
CA ALA A 326 6.29 -3.23 -15.97
C ALA A 326 5.25 -2.92 -14.87
N GLY A 327 5.03 -1.64 -14.59
CA GLY A 327 4.65 -1.18 -13.26
C GLY A 327 3.19 -1.13 -12.89
N GLY A 328 2.99 -0.73 -11.63
CA GLY A 328 1.70 -0.42 -11.03
C GLY A 328 1.00 -1.55 -10.28
N ASN A 329 1.69 -2.67 -10.11
CA ASN A 329 1.12 -3.91 -9.58
C ASN A 329 1.44 -4.16 -8.10
N LEU A 330 2.14 -3.24 -7.44
CA LEU A 330 2.25 -3.25 -5.98
C LEU A 330 1.03 -2.58 -5.38
N LEU A 331 0.21 -3.36 -4.69
CA LEU A 331 -0.96 -2.83 -4.00
C LEU A 331 -0.61 -2.49 -2.56
N THR A 332 -1.26 -1.46 -2.03
CA THR A 332 -1.14 -1.05 -0.62
C THR A 332 -2.52 -1.00 0.02
N ARG A 333 -2.66 -1.49 1.26
CA ARG A 333 -3.82 -1.27 2.12
C ARG A 333 -3.35 -0.76 3.47
N ALA A 334 -4.04 0.23 4.01
CA ALA A 334 -3.80 0.70 5.36
C ALA A 334 -5.08 0.63 6.20
N ARG A 335 -4.90 0.34 7.49
CA ARG A 335 -5.98 0.29 8.47
C ARG A 335 -5.51 0.59 9.87
N ILE A 336 -6.43 1.06 10.69
CA ILE A 336 -6.27 1.31 12.11
C ILE A 336 -6.86 0.15 12.87
N ILE A 337 -6.11 -0.36 13.83
CA ILE A 337 -6.49 -1.45 14.71
C ILE A 337 -6.52 -0.92 16.14
N TYR A 338 -7.58 -1.25 16.87
CA TYR A 338 -7.70 -1.01 18.30
C TYR A 338 -7.47 -2.32 19.05
N PRO A 339 -6.23 -2.64 19.48
CA PRO A 339 -5.91 -3.97 20.02
C PRO A 339 -6.76 -4.35 21.24
N GLU A 340 -7.28 -3.34 21.94
CA GLU A 340 -8.10 -3.55 23.13
C GLU A 340 -9.52 -4.05 22.83
N THR A 341 -10.07 -3.72 21.66
CA THR A 341 -11.45 -4.06 21.25
C THR A 341 -11.48 -5.05 20.10
N ALA A 342 -10.43 -5.08 19.27
CA ALA A 342 -10.36 -5.90 18.08
C ALA A 342 -10.46 -7.39 18.42
N SER A 343 -11.30 -8.08 17.65
CA SER A 343 -11.59 -9.49 17.77
C SER A 343 -10.81 -10.30 16.75
N SER A 344 -10.84 -11.62 16.89
CA SER A 344 -10.26 -12.57 15.94
C SER A 344 -11.36 -13.33 15.21
N LEU A 345 -11.01 -13.88 14.06
CA LEU A 345 -11.86 -14.71 13.23
C LEU A 345 -11.20 -16.08 13.03
N THR A 346 -11.97 -17.14 13.17
CA THR A 346 -11.62 -18.48 12.70
C THR A 346 -12.53 -18.83 11.53
N ILE A 347 -11.93 -19.24 10.41
CA ILE A 347 -12.65 -19.59 9.20
C ILE A 347 -12.59 -21.11 9.02
N SER A 348 -13.75 -21.74 8.94
CA SER A 348 -13.89 -23.17 8.69
C SER A 348 -14.15 -23.43 7.19
N GLY A 349 -13.79 -24.63 6.72
CA GLY A 349 -14.03 -25.06 5.34
C GLY A 349 -12.86 -24.93 4.36
N GLY A 350 -11.65 -24.60 4.84
CA GLY A 350 -10.44 -24.53 4.00
C GLY A 350 -9.90 -25.92 3.65
N GLY A 351 -9.58 -26.14 2.38
CA GLY A 351 -9.05 -27.41 1.85
C GLY A 351 -7.53 -27.51 1.83
N ASN A 352 -6.81 -26.49 2.31
CA ASN A 352 -5.35 -26.37 2.30
C ASN A 352 -4.73 -26.16 0.92
N SER A 353 -5.49 -25.63 -0.05
CA SER A 353 -4.89 -25.16 -1.29
C SER A 353 -3.88 -24.02 -1.03
N LEU A 354 -2.72 -24.10 -1.68
CA LEU A 354 -1.70 -23.04 -1.65
C LEU A 354 -2.00 -21.89 -2.63
N LEU A 355 -2.96 -22.07 -3.53
CA LEU A 355 -3.41 -21.06 -4.49
C LEU A 355 -4.59 -20.22 -3.98
N HIS A 356 -5.13 -20.50 -2.79
CA HIS A 356 -6.35 -19.89 -2.31
C HIS A 356 -6.13 -19.13 -1.00
N TYR A 357 -6.83 -18.01 -0.87
CA TYR A 357 -6.82 -17.14 0.29
C TYR A 357 -8.24 -16.81 0.73
N TYR A 358 -8.44 -16.68 2.03
CA TYR A 358 -9.57 -15.95 2.58
C TYR A 358 -9.21 -14.48 2.69
N GLY A 359 -9.90 -13.62 1.95
CA GLY A 359 -9.86 -12.17 2.07
C GLY A 359 -11.05 -11.65 2.85
N ILE A 360 -10.83 -10.68 3.73
CA ILE A 360 -11.87 -9.97 4.49
C ILE A 360 -12.00 -8.56 3.93
N PHE A 361 -13.22 -8.21 3.54
CA PHE A 361 -13.57 -6.90 3.01
C PHE A 361 -14.73 -6.32 3.82
N ARG A 362 -14.92 -5.01 3.80
CA ARG A 362 -16.16 -4.39 4.29
C ARG A 362 -17.34 -4.87 3.46
N GLU A 363 -18.52 -4.92 4.06
CA GLU A 363 -19.73 -5.38 3.38
C GLU A 363 -20.02 -4.60 2.08
N GLN A 364 -19.73 -3.30 2.06
CA GLN A 364 -19.98 -2.42 0.92
C GLN A 364 -18.91 -2.52 -0.18
N GLU A 365 -17.76 -3.13 0.11
CA GLU A 365 -16.75 -3.40 -0.90
C GLU A 365 -17.27 -4.46 -1.89
N SER A 366 -16.98 -4.21 -3.17
CA SER A 366 -17.38 -5.07 -4.31
C SER A 366 -16.23 -5.33 -5.28
N ASP A 367 -15.16 -4.54 -5.22
CA ASP A 367 -13.90 -4.85 -5.89
C ASP A 367 -13.04 -5.68 -4.94
N PHE A 368 -12.80 -6.94 -5.32
CA PHE A 368 -12.02 -7.89 -4.52
C PHE A 368 -10.68 -8.26 -5.15
N VAL A 369 -10.49 -7.93 -6.43
CA VAL A 369 -9.36 -8.41 -7.24
C VAL A 369 -8.43 -7.27 -7.67
N ASN A 370 -8.85 -6.00 -7.59
CA ASN A 370 -7.94 -4.88 -7.86
C ASN A 370 -7.44 -4.17 -6.60
N VAL A 371 -7.78 -4.69 -5.42
CA VAL A 371 -7.40 -4.11 -4.12
C VAL A 371 -6.96 -5.20 -3.16
N LEU A 372 -6.15 -4.83 -2.16
CA LEU A 372 -5.88 -5.74 -1.06
C LEU A 372 -7.07 -5.77 -0.08
N PRO A 373 -7.41 -6.96 0.43
CA PRO A 373 -8.42 -7.09 1.48
C PRO A 373 -7.98 -6.35 2.75
N LEU A 374 -8.93 -6.03 3.63
CA LEU A 374 -8.63 -5.49 4.95
C LEU A 374 -7.70 -6.43 5.73
N ALA A 375 -8.02 -7.73 5.69
CA ALA A 375 -7.16 -8.78 6.19
C ALA A 375 -7.24 -10.02 5.30
N ALA A 376 -6.17 -10.81 5.25
CA ALA A 376 -6.19 -12.07 4.53
C ALA A 376 -5.38 -13.16 5.23
N THR A 377 -5.69 -14.41 4.89
CA THR A 377 -4.96 -15.58 5.33
C THR A 377 -5.08 -16.69 4.27
N PRO A 378 -4.06 -17.53 4.06
CA PRO A 378 -4.17 -18.68 3.17
C PRO A 378 -5.35 -19.58 3.57
N ALA A 379 -5.98 -20.26 2.61
CA ALA A 379 -7.16 -21.11 2.81
C ALA A 379 -6.84 -22.46 3.48
N LYS A 380 -6.04 -22.43 4.55
CA LYS A 380 -5.68 -23.58 5.38
C LYS A 380 -6.85 -24.00 6.27
N GLN A 381 -6.86 -25.26 6.71
CA GLN A 381 -7.87 -25.76 7.63
C GLN A 381 -7.79 -25.01 8.98
N GLY A 382 -8.92 -24.44 9.41
CA GLY A 382 -8.98 -23.66 10.64
C GLY A 382 -8.21 -22.35 10.56
N ALA A 383 -8.14 -21.74 9.37
CA ALA A 383 -7.49 -20.47 9.12
C ALA A 383 -7.95 -19.39 10.11
N LYS A 384 -7.01 -18.53 10.53
CA LYS A 384 -7.27 -17.48 11.52
C LYS A 384 -6.85 -16.12 10.99
N ILE A 385 -7.63 -15.11 11.37
CA ILE A 385 -7.32 -13.70 11.18
C ILE A 385 -7.45 -13.02 12.54
N LYS A 386 -6.47 -12.19 12.89
CA LYS A 386 -6.47 -11.42 14.12
C LYS A 386 -6.83 -9.96 13.83
N TYR A 387 -7.19 -9.27 14.90
CA TYR A 387 -7.31 -7.82 14.90
C TYR A 387 -8.30 -7.26 13.87
N LEU A 388 -9.52 -7.79 13.87
CA LEU A 388 -10.65 -7.17 13.18
C LEU A 388 -11.41 -6.31 14.19
N ASN A 389 -11.53 -5.02 13.87
CA ASN A 389 -12.39 -4.12 14.62
C ASN A 389 -13.86 -4.55 14.47
N PRO A 390 -14.77 -4.02 15.31
CA PRO A 390 -16.20 -4.16 15.08
C PRO A 390 -16.65 -3.65 13.70
N GLY A 391 -17.66 -4.31 13.14
CA GLY A 391 -18.24 -3.97 11.84
C GLY A 391 -18.83 -5.17 11.11
N THR A 392 -19.44 -4.88 9.96
CA THR A 392 -19.99 -5.88 9.04
C THR A 392 -19.02 -6.11 7.89
N TYR A 393 -18.76 -7.37 7.60
CA TYR A 393 -17.71 -7.79 6.69
C TYR A 393 -18.19 -8.87 5.72
N LYS A 394 -17.51 -8.97 4.57
CA LYS A 394 -17.54 -10.14 3.69
C LYS A 394 -16.25 -10.94 3.87
N ALA A 395 -16.38 -12.23 4.09
CA ALA A 395 -15.30 -13.19 3.89
C ALA A 395 -15.41 -13.72 2.46
N VAL A 396 -14.32 -13.63 1.70
CA VAL A 396 -14.27 -14.00 0.29
C VAL A 396 -13.15 -15.02 0.10
N CYS A 397 -13.46 -16.16 -0.50
CA CYS A 397 -12.47 -17.13 -0.97
C CYS A 397 -11.99 -16.66 -2.35
N LEU A 398 -10.73 -16.27 -2.42
CA LEU A 398 -10.04 -15.81 -3.61
C LEU A 398 -9.01 -16.87 -4.03
N GLY A 399 -8.85 -17.08 -5.33
CA GLY A 399 -7.87 -18.00 -5.88
C GLY A 399 -6.98 -17.32 -6.92
N ASP A 400 -5.71 -17.68 -6.95
CA ASP A 400 -4.77 -17.39 -8.04
C ASP A 400 -4.91 -18.49 -9.09
N LEU A 401 -5.83 -18.29 -10.04
CA LEU A 401 -6.31 -19.37 -10.93
C LEU A 401 -6.12 -19.07 -12.41
N VAL A 402 -6.15 -17.79 -12.82
CA VAL A 402 -6.04 -17.42 -14.24
C VAL A 402 -4.58 -17.20 -14.62
N LYS A 403 -3.86 -16.33 -13.89
CA LYS A 403 -2.47 -16.00 -14.20
C LYS A 403 -1.46 -16.92 -13.51
N GLN A 404 -1.73 -17.37 -12.29
CA GLN A 404 -0.78 -18.16 -11.49
C GLN A 404 0.54 -17.40 -11.30
N ASP A 405 0.44 -16.16 -10.84
CA ASP A 405 1.56 -15.23 -10.63
C ASP A 405 1.73 -14.82 -9.16
N GLY A 406 1.00 -15.49 -8.27
CA GLY A 406 0.99 -15.28 -6.82
C GLY A 406 -0.06 -14.30 -6.34
N PHE A 407 -0.86 -13.70 -7.23
CA PHE A 407 -1.94 -12.82 -6.84
C PHE A 407 -3.32 -13.48 -7.01
N PRO A 408 -4.18 -13.50 -5.96
CA PRO A 408 -5.53 -14.05 -6.08
C PRO A 408 -6.43 -13.21 -7.01
N ASP A 409 -6.63 -13.70 -8.24
CA ASP A 409 -7.32 -13.01 -9.34
C ASP A 409 -8.79 -13.44 -9.53
N THR A 410 -9.22 -14.49 -8.83
CA THR A 410 -10.52 -15.13 -9.05
C THR A 410 -11.34 -15.22 -7.77
N VAL A 411 -12.57 -14.70 -7.80
CA VAL A 411 -13.55 -14.89 -6.72
C VAL A 411 -14.21 -16.25 -6.85
N VAL A 412 -14.04 -17.10 -5.84
CA VAL A 412 -14.60 -18.45 -5.82
C VAL A 412 -15.94 -18.46 -5.09
N ARG A 413 -15.98 -17.92 -3.86
CA ARG A 413 -17.17 -17.86 -2.99
C ARG A 413 -17.07 -16.71 -2.01
N GLU A 414 -18.20 -16.28 -1.45
CA GLU A 414 -18.25 -15.29 -0.38
C GLU A 414 -19.36 -15.58 0.64
N THR A 415 -19.22 -15.00 1.84
CA THR A 415 -20.27 -14.95 2.86
C THR A 415 -20.14 -13.68 3.69
N THR A 416 -21.26 -13.18 4.23
CA THR A 416 -21.28 -12.02 5.12
C THR A 416 -21.25 -12.46 6.58
N PHE A 417 -20.59 -11.68 7.43
CA PHE A 417 -20.59 -11.87 8.88
C PHE A 417 -20.46 -10.53 9.60
N ASN A 418 -20.73 -10.52 10.92
CA ASN A 418 -20.69 -9.32 11.74
C ASN A 418 -19.82 -9.55 12.98
N ILE A 419 -18.99 -8.56 13.31
CA ILE A 419 -18.28 -8.46 14.59
C ILE A 419 -18.96 -7.35 15.39
N PRO A 420 -19.72 -7.67 16.45
CA PRO A 420 -20.37 -6.66 17.28
C PRO A 420 -19.35 -5.85 18.08
N ASP A 421 -19.77 -4.66 18.52
CA ASP A 421 -18.95 -3.80 19.38
C ASP A 421 -18.64 -4.45 20.73
N TYR A 422 -19.51 -5.32 21.25
CA TYR A 422 -19.31 -6.03 22.50
C TYR A 422 -19.82 -7.48 22.40
N PRO A 423 -19.18 -8.48 23.04
CA PRO A 423 -17.97 -8.37 23.85
C PRO A 423 -16.68 -8.19 23.05
N PHE A 424 -15.69 -7.51 23.65
CA PHE A 424 -14.38 -7.28 23.06
C PHE A 424 -13.52 -8.55 23.01
N ARG A 425 -12.54 -8.57 22.10
CA ARG A 425 -11.48 -9.61 21.98
C ARG A 425 -12.02 -11.04 21.89
N GLN A 426 -13.17 -11.21 21.26
CA GLN A 426 -13.74 -12.54 21.04
C GLN A 426 -13.12 -13.20 19.81
N THR A 427 -13.35 -14.51 19.68
CA THR A 427 -13.10 -15.22 18.43
C THR A 427 -14.44 -15.60 17.81
N TYR A 428 -14.70 -15.09 16.62
CA TYR A 428 -15.90 -15.41 15.84
C TYR A 428 -15.59 -16.53 14.85
N ASN A 429 -16.58 -17.37 14.56
CA ASN A 429 -16.45 -18.44 13.56
C ASN A 429 -17.22 -18.06 12.31
N VAL A 430 -16.60 -18.27 11.14
CA VAL A 430 -17.25 -18.11 9.84
C VAL A 430 -17.04 -19.40 9.05
N ASP A 431 -18.12 -19.92 8.47
CA ASP A 431 -18.06 -21.10 7.63
C ASP A 431 -18.04 -20.66 6.17
N LEU A 432 -16.93 -20.92 5.47
CA LEU A 432 -16.77 -20.60 4.06
C LEU A 432 -15.89 -21.66 3.40
N THR A 433 -16.50 -22.57 2.65
CA THR A 433 -15.73 -23.58 1.91
C THR A 433 -14.82 -22.91 0.88
N CYS A 434 -13.54 -23.26 0.90
CA CYS A 434 -12.53 -22.82 -0.04
C CYS A 434 -11.62 -24.01 -0.36
N PRO A 435 -11.22 -24.24 -1.63
CA PRO A 435 -10.48 -25.43 -2.02
C PRO A 435 -9.18 -25.72 -1.26
#